data_AF-A0A6V8EYD3-F1
#
_entry.id   AF-A0A6V8EYD3-F1
#
_cell.length_a   1.000
_cell.length_b   1.000
_cell.length_c   1.000
_cell.angle_alpha   90.00
_cell.angle_beta   90.00
_cell.angle_gamma   90.00
#
_symmetry.space_group_name_H-M   'P 1'
#
loop_
_entity.id
_entity.type
_entity.pdbx_description
1 polymer ?
#
loop_
_entity_poly.entity_id
_entity_poly.type
_entity_poly.pdbx_seq_one_letter_code
_entity_poly.pdbx_strand_id
1 'polypeptide(L)' 'MPEVKLEELPGVGPATAEKLRDAGYTDLMSIAVESPKTLADVAEIGESTATKI' A
#
# COMPACT_ATOMS: atom_id res chain seq x y z
N MET A 1 12.68 15.74 -3.88
CA MET A 1 11.72 14.88 -4.60
C MET A 1 10.58 14.66 -3.60
N PRO A 2 9.31 14.91 -3.93
CA PRO A 2 8.25 14.67 -2.97
C PRO A 2 8.22 13.17 -2.70
N GLU A 3 8.57 12.76 -1.49
CA GLU A 3 8.36 11.39 -1.04
C GLU A 3 6.85 11.20 -0.94
N VAL A 4 6.22 10.75 -2.03
CA VAL A 4 4.81 10.38 -2.02
C VAL A 4 4.68 9.26 -1.03
N LYS A 5 4.05 9.56 0.11
CA LYS A 5 3.94 8.59 1.18
C LYS A 5 2.84 7.60 0.83
N LEU A 6 3.03 6.35 1.23
CA LEU A 6 2.02 5.29 1.15
C LEU A 6 0.64 5.77 1.61
N GLU A 7 0.61 6.50 2.71
CA GLU A 7 -0.57 7.10 3.36
C GLU A 7 -1.27 8.22 2.56
N GLU A 8 -0.71 8.65 1.43
CA GLU A 8 -1.38 9.55 0.48
C GLU A 8 -2.14 8.79 -0.63
N LEU A 9 -1.97 7.47 -0.70
CA LEU A 9 -2.68 6.63 -1.66
C LEU A 9 -4.15 6.47 -1.25
N PRO A 10 -5.09 6.53 -2.20
CA PRO A 10 -6.51 6.50 -1.90
C PRO A 10 -6.91 5.16 -1.28
N GLY A 11 -7.12 5.19 0.04
CA GLY A 11 -7.48 4.02 0.84
C GLY A 11 -6.35 3.42 1.66
N VAL A 12 -5.11 3.91 1.51
CA VAL A 12 -4.00 3.57 2.39
C VAL A 12 -3.97 4.57 3.53
N GLY A 13 -4.29 4.11 4.73
CA GLY A 13 -4.11 4.91 5.95
C GLY A 13 -2.70 4.77 6.52
N PRO A 14 -2.37 5.55 7.58
CA PRO A 14 -1.09 5.44 8.29
C PRO A 14 -0.83 4.01 8.81
N ALA A 15 -1.87 3.32 9.31
CA ALA A 15 -1.75 1.93 9.77
C ALA A 15 -1.45 0.93 8.65
N THR A 16 -2.08 1.11 7.48
CA THR A 16 -1.85 0.30 6.28
C THR A 16 -0.43 0.52 5.75
N ALA A 17 0.01 1.77 5.70
CA ALA A 17 1.35 2.15 5.28
C ALA A 17 2.44 1.55 6.18
N GLU A 18 2.19 1.46 7.48
CA GLU A 18 3.11 0.81 8.43
C GLU A 18 3.24 -0.69 8.14
N LYS A 19 2.12 -1.40 7.95
CA LYS A 19 2.13 -2.83 7.58
C LYS A 19 2.82 -3.10 6.25
N LEU A 20 2.56 -2.25 5.25
CA LEU A 20 3.22 -2.34 3.95
C LEU A 20 4.74 -2.14 4.10
N ARG A 21 5.18 -1.17 4.90
CA ARG A 21 6.60 -0.98 5.20
C ARG A 21 7.22 -2.17 5.94
N ASP A 22 6.53 -2.73 6.92
CA ASP A 22 6.96 -3.93 7.65
C ASP A 22 7.09 -5.14 6.72
N ALA A 23 6.23 -5.23 5.71
CA ALA A 23 6.29 -6.24 4.67
C ALA A 23 7.32 -5.95 3.55
N GLY A 24 8.03 -4.82 3.61
CA GLY A 24 9.07 -4.43 2.64
C GLY A 24 8.58 -3.58 1.47
N TYR A 25 7.32 -3.16 1.46
CA TYR A 25 6.76 -2.21 0.50
C TYR A 25 7.00 -0.78 0.99
N THR A 26 8.21 -0.28 0.76
CA THR A 26 8.62 1.09 1.11
C THR A 26 8.40 2.10 0.00
N ASP A 27 8.17 1.62 -1.23
CA ASP A 27 8.16 2.43 -2.45
C ASP A 27 6.95 2.11 -3.33
N LEU A 28 6.45 3.13 -4.04
CA LEU A 28 5.33 2.99 -4.97
C LEU A 28 5.60 1.97 -6.08
N MET A 29 6.85 1.82 -6.50
CA MET A 29 7.24 0.83 -7.52
C MET A 29 6.99 -0.60 -7.03
N SER A 30 7.26 -0.88 -5.76
CA SER A 30 7.04 -2.21 -5.16
C SER A 30 5.56 -2.55 -5.08
N ILE A 31 4.71 -1.55 -4.88
CA ILE A 31 3.25 -1.70 -4.84
C ILE A 31 2.69 -1.84 -6.27
N ALA A 32 3.20 -1.05 -7.21
CA ALA A 32 2.74 -1.05 -8.60
C ALA A 32 3.00 -2.37 -9.34
N VAL A 33 4.03 -3.13 -8.92
CA VAL A 33 4.29 -4.48 -9.45
C VAL A 33 3.55 -5.58 -8.70
N GLU A 34 3.01 -5.26 -7.54
CA GLU A 34 2.34 -6.21 -6.67
C GLU A 34 0.84 -6.29 -6.99
N SER A 35 0.24 -7.44 -6.73
CA SER A 35 -1.20 -7.61 -6.97
C SER A 35 -2.03 -6.90 -5.90
N PRO A 36 -3.15 -6.23 -6.28
CA PRO A 36 -4.06 -5.59 -5.31
C PRO A 36 -4.52 -6.54 -4.20
N LYS A 37 -4.69 -7.83 -4.53
CA LYS A 37 -5.05 -8.85 -3.55
C LYS A 37 -3.94 -9.10 -2.52
N THR A 38 -2.69 -9.21 -2.95
CA THR A 38 -1.54 -9.35 -2.05
C THR A 38 -1.41 -8.13 -1.15
N LEU A 39 -1.54 -6.92 -1.71
CA LEU A 39 -1.49 -5.68 -0.94
C LEU A 39 -2.64 -5.60 0.06
N ALA A 40 -3.83 -6.08 -0.31
CA ALA A 40 -4.99 -6.18 0.57
C ALA A 40 -4.73 -7.12 1.75
N ASP A 41 -4.18 -8.30 1.48
CA ASP A 41 -3.86 -9.30 2.50
C ASP A 41 -2.74 -8.83 3.44
N VAL A 42 -1.64 -8.30 2.89
CA VAL A 42 -0.48 -7.81 3.65
C VAL A 42 -0.84 -6.61 4.51
N ALA A 43 -1.58 -5.66 3.95
CA ALA A 43 -1.92 -4.43 4.64
C ALA A 43 -3.24 -4.53 5.44
N GLU A 44 -3.87 -5.71 5.42
CA GLU A 44 -5.20 -6.00 5.98
C GLU A 44 -6.24 -4.93 5.62
N ILE A 45 -6.29 -4.57 4.35
CA ILE A 45 -7.28 -3.65 3.78
C ILE A 45 -8.23 -4.40 2.86
N GLY A 46 -9.38 -3.79 2.55
CA GLY A 46 -10.30 -4.38 1.57
C GLY A 46 -9.72 -4.37 0.15
N GLU A 47 -10.01 -5.40 -0.66
CA GLU A 47 -9.59 -5.44 -2.08
C GLU A 47 -10.02 -4.19 -2.86
N SER A 48 -11.19 -3.63 -2.56
CA SER A 48 -11.69 -2.39 -3.19
C SER A 48 -10.81 -1.16 -2.90
N THR A 49 -10.12 -1.18 -1.76
CA THR A 49 -9.14 -0.18 -1.36
C THR A 49 -7.82 -0.45 -2.08
N ALA A 50 -7.34 -1.69 -2.04
CA ALA A 50 -6.09 -2.06 -2.68
C ALA A 50 -6.10 -1.91 -4.21
N THR A 51 -7.27 -2.05 -4.85
CA THR A 51 -7.44 -1.85 -6.31
C THR A 51 -7.31 -0.38 -6.72
N LYS A 52 -7.43 0.55 -5.77
CA LYS A 52 -7.29 2.00 -6.02
C LYS A 52 -5.86 2.50 -5.82
N ILE A 53 -5.00 1.65 -5.26
CA ILE A 53 -3.56 1.90 -5.06
C ILE A 53 -2.83 1.55 -6.35
#